data_AF-A0A523FCL3-F1
#
_entry.id   AF-A0A523FCL3-F1
#
_cell.length_a   1.000
_cell.length_b   1.000
_cell.length_c   1.000
_cell.angle_alpha   90.00
_cell.angle_beta   90.00
_cell.angle_gamma   90.00
#
_symmetry.space_group_name_H-M   'P 1'
#
loop_
_entity.id
_entity.type
_entity.pdbx_description
1 polymer ?
#
loop_
_entity_poly.entity_id
_entity_poly.type
_entity_poly.pdbx_seq_one_letter_code
_entity_poly.pdbx_strand_id
1 'polypeptide(L)' 'MLAGGKADIDDGTVTLRLAAADGDPDWGVIQSPFMRDNARTTSFFQTVTVKGDTLSYSQTTMLDIYGKEFEHTD' A
#
# COMPACT_ATOMS: atom_id res chain seq x y z
N MET A 1 -3.70 -9.20 1.80
CA MET A 1 -4.19 -7.81 1.78
C MET A 1 -5.01 -7.57 0.52
N LEU A 2 -5.97 -6.65 0.57
CA LEU A 2 -6.73 -6.19 -0.60
C LEU A 2 -6.66 -4.66 -0.64
N ALA A 3 -6.04 -4.11 -1.69
CA ALA A 3 -5.87 -2.66 -1.83
C ALA A 3 -6.84 -2.11 -2.88
N GLY A 4 -7.61 -1.11 -2.50
CA GLY A 4 -8.47 -0.33 -3.38
C GLY A 4 -7.73 0.89 -3.90
N GLY A 5 -8.22 1.51 -4.97
CA GLY A 5 -7.53 2.65 -5.52
C GLY A 5 -8.20 3.33 -6.69
N LYS A 6 -7.49 4.31 -7.25
CA LYS A 6 -7.93 5.06 -8.43
C LYS A 6 -6.87 4.95 -9.52
N ALA A 7 -7.35 4.85 -10.75
CA ALA A 7 -6.55 5.04 -11.94
C ALA A 7 -6.79 6.45 -12.47
N ASP A 8 -5.73 7.14 -12.84
CA ASP A 8 -5.74 8.42 -13.51
C ASP A 8 -4.96 8.29 -14.82
N ILE A 9 -5.49 8.88 -15.89
CA ILE A 9 -4.89 8.83 -17.21
C ILE A 9 -4.72 10.27 -17.68
N ASP A 10 -3.48 10.69 -17.86
CA ASP A 10 -3.13 12.03 -18.32
C ASP A 10 -1.97 11.96 -19.31
N ASP A 11 -2.15 12.58 -20.49
CA ASP A 11 -1.13 12.67 -21.55
C ASP A 11 -0.35 11.35 -21.82
N GLY A 12 -1.09 10.24 -21.98
CA GLY A 12 -0.50 8.90 -22.22
C GLY A 12 0.24 8.29 -21.04
N THR A 13 0.18 8.93 -19.86
CA THR A 13 0.67 8.42 -18.58
C THR A 13 -0.50 7.82 -17.81
N VAL A 14 -0.32 6.60 -17.31
CA VAL A 14 -1.29 5.93 -16.43
C VAL A 14 -0.72 5.93 -15.01
N THR A 15 -1.44 6.52 -14.06
CA THR A 15 -1.07 6.51 -12.65
C THR A 15 -2.12 5.75 -11.85
N LEU A 16 -1.70 4.65 -11.24
CA LEU A 16 -2.49 3.87 -10.29
C LEU A 16 -2.09 4.28 -8.87
N ARG A 17 -3.06 4.69 -8.04
CA ARG A 17 -2.85 4.96 -6.62
C ARG A 17 -3.68 3.98 -5.81
N LEU A 18 -3.01 3.09 -5.10
CA LEU A 18 -3.57 1.99 -4.35
C LEU A 18 -3.33 2.24 -2.85
N ALA A 19 -4.31 1.88 -2.04
CA ALA A 19 -4.24 1.96 -0.59
C ALA A 19 -4.97 0.79 0.08
N ALA A 20 -4.45 0.36 1.23
CA ALA A 20 -5.13 -0.54 2.14
C ALA A 20 -4.83 -0.13 3.59
N ALA A 21 -5.76 -0.36 4.50
CA ALA A 21 -5.56 -0.06 5.92
C ALA A 21 -6.09 -1.18 6.82
N ASP A 22 -5.47 -1.37 7.98
CA ASP A 22 -5.98 -2.30 8.99
C ASP A 22 -7.35 -1.80 9.50
N GLY A 23 -8.34 -2.69 9.50
CA GLY A 23 -9.71 -2.36 9.90
C GLY A 23 -10.58 -1.63 8.85
N ASP A 24 -10.06 -1.36 7.65
CA ASP A 24 -10.90 -0.83 6.56
C ASP A 24 -11.94 -1.89 6.12
N PRO A 25 -13.24 -1.53 6.03
CA PRO A 25 -14.31 -2.50 5.74
C PRO A 25 -14.26 -3.04 4.31
N ASP A 26 -13.69 -2.27 3.37
CA ASP A 26 -13.66 -2.60 1.95
C ASP A 26 -12.24 -3.01 1.49
N TRP A 27 -11.20 -2.39 2.05
CA TRP A 27 -9.80 -2.48 1.61
C TRP A 27 -8.83 -2.79 2.75
N GLY A 28 -9.13 -3.91 3.44
CA GLY A 28 -8.44 -4.34 4.65
C GLY A 28 -7.06 -4.99 4.45
N VAL A 29 -6.20 -4.82 5.47
CA VAL A 29 -4.94 -5.56 5.58
C VAL A 29 -5.16 -6.93 6.23
N ILE A 30 -5.16 -7.98 5.40
CA ILE A 30 -5.19 -9.37 5.86
C ILE A 30 -3.76 -9.83 6.17
N GLN A 31 -3.52 -10.22 7.41
CA GLN A 31 -2.22 -10.62 7.94
C GLN A 31 -2.34 -11.80 8.91
N SER A 32 -1.25 -12.53 9.14
CA SER A 32 -1.26 -13.69 10.04
C SER A 32 -1.52 -13.25 11.49
N PRO A 33 -2.01 -14.15 12.36
CA PRO A 33 -2.17 -13.85 13.79
C PRO A 33 -0.90 -13.31 14.44
N PHE A 34 0.26 -13.89 14.11
CA PHE A 34 1.54 -13.41 14.62
C PHE A 34 1.82 -11.96 14.22
N MET A 35 1.66 -11.62 12.94
CA MET A 35 1.86 -10.26 12.45
C MET A 35 0.89 -9.29 13.12
N ARG A 36 -0.40 -9.63 13.17
CA ARG A 36 -1.42 -8.80 13.84
C ARG A 36 -1.06 -8.50 15.30
N ASP A 37 -0.50 -9.47 16.02
CA ASP A 37 -0.28 -9.38 17.45
C ASP A 37 1.13 -8.85 17.81
N ASN A 38 2.10 -8.84 16.87
CA ASN A 38 3.51 -8.53 17.15
C ASN A 38 4.18 -7.55 16.16
N ALA A 39 3.73 -7.51 14.91
CA ALA A 39 4.37 -6.79 13.80
C ALA A 39 3.32 -6.36 12.77
N ARG A 40 2.35 -5.59 13.21
CA ARG A 40 1.10 -5.33 12.50
C ARG A 40 1.32 -4.36 11.35
N THR A 41 0.97 -4.73 10.13
CA THR A 41 0.86 -3.76 9.04
C THR A 41 -0.39 -2.93 9.26
N THR A 42 -0.23 -1.62 9.42
CA THR A 42 -1.32 -0.67 9.73
C THR A 42 -1.87 -0.02 8.47
N SER A 43 -1.00 0.29 7.50
CA SER A 43 -1.42 0.79 6.19
C SER A 43 -0.41 0.48 5.10
N PHE A 44 -0.89 0.51 3.87
CA PHE A 44 -0.13 0.32 2.67
C PHE A 44 -0.55 1.36 1.64
N PHE A 45 0.43 1.95 0.97
CA PHE A 45 0.25 2.86 -0.15
C PHE A 45 1.14 2.44 -1.29
N GLN A 46 0.61 2.44 -2.50
CA GLN A 46 1.41 2.19 -3.69
C GLN A 46 0.98 3.12 -4.80
N THR A 47 1.96 3.80 -5.42
CA THR A 47 1.77 4.52 -6.66
C THR A 47 2.53 3.79 -7.75
N VAL A 48 1.84 3.41 -8.82
CA VAL A 48 2.45 2.85 -10.03
C VAL A 48 2.19 3.83 -11.16
N THR A 49 3.24 4.24 -11.87
CA THR A 49 3.14 5.11 -13.03
C THR A 49 3.72 4.40 -14.24
N VAL A 50 2.93 4.32 -15.31
CA VAL A 50 3.34 3.78 -16.60
C VAL A 50 3.32 4.91 -17.61
N LYS A 51 4.45 5.17 -18.28
CA LYS A 51 4.57 6.16 -19.35
C LYS A 51 5.38 5.58 -20.50
N GLY A 52 4.74 5.40 -21.66
CA GLY A 52 5.34 4.67 -22.78
C GLY A 52 5.80 3.28 -22.34
N ASP A 53 7.10 2.99 -22.49
CA ASP A 53 7.71 1.71 -22.12
C ASP A 53 8.33 1.72 -20.71
N THR A 54 8.14 2.79 -19.93
CA THR A 54 8.70 2.92 -18.58
C THR A 54 7.63 2.71 -17.52
N LEU A 55 7.94 1.85 -16.55
CA LEU A 55 7.17 1.70 -15.32
C LEU A 55 8.03 2.21 -14.15
N SER A 56 7.49 3.14 -13.37
CA SER A 56 8.02 3.53 -12.07
C SER A 56 7.00 3.23 -10.97
N TYR A 57 7.48 2.97 -9.77
CA TYR A 57 6.61 2.81 -8.62
C TYR A 57 7.24 3.43 -7.37
N SER A 58 6.39 3.70 -6.39
CA SER A 58 6.78 3.93 -5.01
C SER A 58 5.78 3.19 -4.14
N GLN A 59 6.29 2.45 -3.15
CA GLN A 59 5.48 1.63 -2.27
C GLN A 59 5.86 1.93 -0.83
N THR A 60 4.90 2.34 -0.02
CA THR A 60 5.11 2.62 1.41
C THR A 60 4.26 1.67 2.25
N THR A 61 4.90 1.00 3.20
CA THR A 61 4.23 0.14 4.19
C THR A 61 4.47 0.70 5.59
N MET A 62 3.38 0.89 6.34
CA MET A 62 3.43 1.26 7.75
C MET A 62 3.25 0.02 8.62
N LEU A 63 4.14 -0.12 9.61
CA LEU A 63 4.19 -1.26 10.51
C LEU A 63 4.20 -0.79 11.96
N ASP A 64 3.52 -1.52 12.83
CA ASP A 64 3.61 -1.43 14.29
C ASP A 64 4.26 -2.70 14.80
N ILE A 65 5.55 -2.62 15.15
CA ILE A 65 6.35 -3.76 15.59
C ILE A 65 6.64 -3.59 17.08
N TYR A 66 5.99 -4.43 17.88
CA TYR A 66 6.07 -4.39 19.35
C TYR A 66 5.80 -3.00 19.95
N GLY A 67 4.82 -2.27 19.42
CA GLY A 67 4.43 -0.93 19.90
C GLY A 67 5.29 0.21 19.36
N LYS A 68 6.08 -0.04 18.31
CA LYS A 68 6.90 0.96 17.63
C LYS A 68 6.49 1.07 16.18
N GLU A 69 6.26 2.29 15.72
CA GLU A 69 5.90 2.58 14.34
C GLU A 69 7.13 2.60 13.43
N PHE A 70 7.02 1.97 12.27
CA PHE A 70 8.03 1.92 11.23
C PHE A 70 7.41 2.23 9.89
N GLU A 71 8.07 3.11 9.14
CA GLU A 71 7.79 3.37 7.73
C GLU A 71 8.87 2.70 6.88
N HIS A 72 8.44 1.93 5.89
CA HIS A 72 9.32 1.37 4.88
C HIS A 72 8.82 1.79 3.49
N THR A 73 9.70 2.43 2.72
CA THR A 73 9.40 2.86 1.36
C THR A 73 10.39 2.24 0.39
N ASP A 74 9.86 1.52 -0.59
CA ASP A 74 10.56 0.97 -1.76
C ASP A 74 10.41 1.90 -2.98
#